data_AF-A0A0S8FDW1-F1
#
_entry.id   AF-A0A0S8FDW1-F1
#
_cell.length_a   1.000
_cell.length_b   1.000
_cell.length_c   1.000
_cell.angle_alpha   90.00
_cell.angle_beta   90.00
_cell.angle_gamma   90.00
#
_symmetry.space_group_name_H-M   'P 1'
#
loop_
_entity.id
_entity.type
_entity.pdbx_description
1 polymer ?
#
loop_
_entity_poly.entity_id
_entity_poly.type
_entity_poly.pdbx_seq_one_letter_code
_entity_poly.pdbx_strand_id
1 'polypeptide(L)'
;MKTKLIVVVIVLVALCLLGVVWRAARPRTYRVRYGAMAPTLLGEHYTISCPNCGWTFAVGLHKPGVGGEVECANCRYVWRAGAQGQEDGISPQPTEAAIGPVHGGDLIVVDESAYEEAGPQRWDVVVFASESLLRCRTCGWQGEARNTGDLACPNCGGQDLEAVA
;
A
#
# COMPACT_ATOMS: atom_id res chain seq x y z
N MET A 1 -40.23 -32.04 24.90
CA MET A 1 -38.76 -32.07 24.77
C MET A 1 -38.29 -31.95 23.31
N LYS A 2 -38.84 -32.72 22.37
CA LYS A 2 -38.49 -32.68 20.93
C LYS A 2 -38.59 -31.27 20.30
N THR A 3 -39.66 -30.52 20.58
CA THR A 3 -39.86 -29.17 20.03
C THR A 3 -38.81 -28.17 20.52
N LYS A 4 -38.40 -28.24 21.79
CA LYS A 4 -37.32 -27.38 22.33
C LYS A 4 -35.96 -27.74 21.71
N LEU A 5 -35.69 -29.02 21.49
CA LEU A 5 -34.46 -29.47 20.82
C LEU A 5 -34.40 -28.98 19.37
N ILE A 6 -35.50 -29.08 18.62
CA ILE A 6 -35.58 -28.60 17.22
C ILE A 6 -35.35 -27.09 17.15
N VAL A 7 -35.98 -26.30 18.03
CA VAL A 7 -35.78 -24.84 18.05
C VAL A 7 -34.32 -24.49 18.37
N VAL A 8 -33.69 -25.18 19.32
CA VAL A 8 -32.27 -24.96 19.65
C VAL A 8 -31.37 -25.27 18.44
N VAL A 9 -31.60 -26.38 17.74
CA VAL A 9 -30.81 -26.75 16.56
C VAL A 9 -30.99 -25.71 15.44
N ILE A 10 -32.21 -25.25 15.16
CA ILE A 10 -32.46 -24.22 14.14
C ILE A 10 -31.73 -22.92 14.48
N VAL A 11 -31.80 -22.47 15.74
CA VAL A 11 -31.11 -21.25 16.18
C VAL A 11 -29.59 -21.40 16.03
N LEU A 12 -29.02 -22.54 16.41
CA LEU A 12 -27.58 -22.80 16.24
C LEU A 12 -27.16 -22.79 14.77
N VAL A 13 -27.93 -23.43 13.88
CA VAL A 13 -27.66 -23.44 12.44
C VAL A 13 -27.75 -22.02 11.87
N ALA A 14 -28.79 -21.26 12.23
CA ALA A 14 -28.95 -19.88 11.78
C ALA A 14 -27.77 -18.98 12.23
N LEU A 15 -27.31 -19.14 13.47
CA LEU A 15 -26.14 -18.42 13.99
C LEU A 15 -24.84 -18.81 13.27
N CYS A 16 -24.65 -20.10 12.97
CA CYS A 16 -23.50 -20.56 12.18
C CYS A 16 -23.51 -19.98 10.77
N LEU A 17 -24.66 -20.02 10.07
CA LEU A 17 -24.79 -19.46 8.72
C LEU A 17 -24.54 -17.94 8.72
N LEU A 18 -25.12 -17.22 9.69
CA LEU A 18 -24.89 -15.79 9.85
C LEU A 18 -23.41 -15.48 10.05
N GLY A 19 -22.71 -16.27 10.87
CA GLY A 19 -21.27 -16.14 11.11
C GLY A 19 -20.41 -16.36 9.86
N VAL A 20 -20.78 -17.32 9.01
CA VAL A 20 -20.09 -17.57 7.73
C VAL A 20 -20.27 -16.39 6.78
N VAL A 21 -21.51 -15.91 6.61
CA VAL A 21 -21.80 -14.74 5.75
C VAL A 21 -21.06 -13.50 6.24
N TRP A 22 -21.07 -13.24 7.55
CA TRP A 22 -20.34 -12.12 8.14
C TRP A 22 -18.82 -12.19 7.94
N ARG A 23 -18.25 -13.39 7.90
CA ARG A 23 -16.81 -13.56 7.64
C ARG A 23 -16.47 -13.34 6.18
N ALA A 24 -17.32 -13.80 5.26
CA ALA A 24 -17.15 -13.63 3.82
C ALA A 24 -17.34 -12.16 3.39
N ALA A 25 -18.30 -11.45 3.97
CA ALA A 25 -18.63 -10.07 3.63
C ALA A 25 -17.65 -9.02 4.16
N ARG A 26 -16.47 -9.41 4.68
CA ARG A 26 -15.49 -8.45 5.19
C ARG A 26 -14.75 -7.82 4.01
N PRO A 27 -14.95 -6.51 3.75
CA PRO A 27 -14.17 -5.86 2.72
C PRO A 27 -12.71 -5.85 3.15
N ARG A 28 -11.81 -6.16 2.23
CA ARG A 28 -10.39 -6.12 2.53
C ARG A 28 -9.88 -4.70 2.37
N THR A 29 -9.05 -4.27 3.31
CA THR A 29 -8.41 -2.96 3.26
C THR A 29 -6.94 -3.15 2.96
N TYR A 30 -6.44 -2.35 2.02
CA TYR A 30 -5.03 -2.36 1.62
C TYR A 30 -4.47 -0.95 1.75
N ARG A 31 -3.24 -0.85 2.23
CA ARG A 31 -2.49 0.40 2.22
C ARG A 31 -1.53 0.41 1.05
N VAL A 32 -1.58 1.46 0.23
CA VAL A 32 -0.65 1.63 -0.88
C VAL A 32 0.67 2.17 -0.34
N ARG A 33 1.76 1.43 -0.53
CA ARG A 33 3.09 1.86 -0.03
C ARG A 33 3.85 2.72 -1.03
N TYR A 34 3.79 2.36 -2.30
CA TYR A 34 4.54 2.99 -3.36
C TYR A 34 3.64 3.89 -4.20
N GLY A 35 4.18 4.99 -4.71
CA GLY A 35 3.45 5.83 -5.65
C GLY A 35 3.01 4.99 -6.86
N ALA A 36 1.71 4.93 -7.10
CA ALA A 36 1.18 4.42 -8.35
C ALA A 36 1.38 5.50 -9.44
N MET A 37 1.39 5.10 -10.72
CA MET A 37 1.24 6.07 -11.82
C MET A 37 -0.19 6.66 -11.90
N ALA A 38 -1.05 6.35 -10.92
CA ALA A 38 -2.37 6.93 -10.76
C ALA A 38 -2.24 8.26 -10.00
N PRO A 39 -2.64 9.40 -10.60
CA PRO A 39 -2.43 10.73 -10.02
C PRO A 39 -3.22 10.98 -8.71
N THR A 40 -4.22 10.15 -8.43
CA THR A 40 -5.13 10.29 -7.28
C THR A 40 -4.93 9.22 -6.20
N LEU A 41 -3.98 8.30 -6.38
CA LEU A 41 -3.79 7.16 -5.49
C LEU A 41 -2.33 7.14 -5.04
N LEU A 42 -2.10 7.84 -3.94
CA LEU A 42 -0.76 8.17 -3.46
C LEU A 42 -0.25 7.06 -2.54
N GLY A 43 0.99 6.65 -2.76
CA GLY A 43 1.74 5.88 -1.79
C GLY A 43 2.22 6.77 -0.64
N GLU A 44 3.18 6.28 0.13
CA GLU A 44 3.83 7.12 1.15
C GLU A 44 4.54 8.30 0.48
N HIS A 45 4.15 9.51 0.89
CA HIS A 45 4.52 10.74 0.22
C HIS A 45 4.65 11.89 1.21
N TYR A 46 5.32 12.95 0.80
CA TYR A 46 5.34 14.23 1.50
C TYR A 46 4.97 15.33 0.51
N THR A 47 4.52 16.46 1.02
CA THR A 47 4.16 17.61 0.20
C THR A 47 5.32 18.59 0.13
N ILE A 48 5.61 19.15 -1.04
CA ILE A 48 6.59 20.22 -1.20
C ILE A 48 6.03 21.36 -2.00
N SER A 49 6.54 22.56 -1.73
CA SER A 49 6.24 23.76 -2.52
C SER A 49 7.43 24.18 -3.37
N CYS A 50 7.20 24.44 -4.66
CA CYS A 50 8.25 24.88 -5.57
C CYS A 50 8.78 26.26 -5.15
N PRO A 51 10.10 26.44 -4.96
CA PRO A 51 10.66 27.74 -4.57
C PRO A 51 10.61 28.79 -5.69
N ASN A 52 10.42 28.36 -6.95
CA ASN A 52 10.36 29.26 -8.09
C ASN A 52 8.93 29.80 -8.36
N CYS A 53 7.92 28.92 -8.35
CA CYS A 53 6.54 29.29 -8.72
C CYS A 53 5.50 29.10 -7.60
N GLY A 54 5.89 28.57 -6.43
CA GLY A 54 4.99 28.34 -5.30
C GLY A 54 4.03 27.16 -5.43
N TRP A 55 4.06 26.41 -6.54
CA TRP A 55 3.17 25.25 -6.75
C TRP A 55 3.45 24.14 -5.74
N THR A 56 2.42 23.66 -5.04
CA THR A 56 2.52 22.57 -4.05
C THR A 56 2.10 21.24 -4.66
N PHE A 57 2.89 20.19 -4.46
CA PHE A 57 2.60 18.85 -4.98
C PHE A 57 3.20 17.75 -4.11
N ALA A 58 2.71 16.52 -4.27
CA ALA A 58 3.16 15.35 -3.54
C ALA A 58 4.38 14.70 -4.22
N VAL A 59 5.35 14.26 -3.40
CA VAL A 59 6.54 13.52 -3.83
C VAL A 59 6.61 12.21 -3.06
N GLY A 60 6.80 11.10 -3.78
CA GLY A 60 6.86 9.76 -3.19
C GLY A 60 8.16 9.52 -2.43
N LEU A 61 8.06 8.91 -1.24
CA LEU A 61 9.20 8.66 -0.37
C LEU A 61 10.21 7.66 -0.95
N HIS A 62 9.72 6.68 -1.72
CA HIS A 62 10.50 5.53 -2.19
C HIS A 62 11.16 5.72 -3.56
N LYS A 63 10.91 6.85 -4.23
CA LYS A 63 11.53 7.20 -5.52
C LYS A 63 11.94 8.68 -5.54
N PRO A 64 12.84 9.13 -4.64
CA PRO A 64 13.52 10.38 -4.90
C PRO A 64 14.24 10.25 -6.25
N GLY A 65 14.22 11.29 -7.09
CA GLY A 65 15.03 11.30 -8.31
C GLY A 65 16.49 10.99 -7.99
N VAL A 66 17.27 10.57 -8.98
CA VAL A 66 18.71 10.29 -8.79
C VAL A 66 19.35 11.49 -8.09
N GLY A 67 19.82 11.31 -6.84
CA GLY A 67 20.41 12.38 -6.02
C GLY A 67 19.45 13.28 -5.21
N GLY A 68 18.17 12.89 -5.07
CA GLY A 68 17.18 13.65 -4.30
C GLY A 68 16.62 14.88 -5.02
N GLU A 69 16.74 14.91 -6.34
CA GLU A 69 16.20 15.99 -7.17
C GLU A 69 14.70 15.80 -7.41
N VAL A 70 14.00 16.94 -7.43
CA VAL A 70 12.58 17.03 -7.74
C VAL A 70 12.38 18.08 -8.83
N GLU A 71 11.58 17.74 -9.83
CA GLU A 71 11.18 18.65 -10.91
C GLU A 71 9.75 19.17 -10.66
N CYS A 72 9.55 20.48 -10.77
CA CYS A 72 8.23 21.07 -10.68
C CYS A 72 7.38 20.74 -11.91
N ALA A 73 6.23 20.09 -11.73
CA ALA A 73 5.29 19.82 -12.81
C ALA A 73 4.72 21.08 -13.50
N ASN A 74 4.74 22.23 -12.82
CA ASN A 74 4.23 23.49 -13.34
C ASN A 74 5.29 24.28 -14.14
N CYS A 75 6.46 24.57 -13.55
CA CYS A 75 7.47 25.44 -14.16
C CYS A 75 8.76 24.72 -14.58
N ARG A 76 8.86 23.40 -14.38
CA ARG A 76 10.05 22.57 -14.67
C ARG A 76 11.34 23.00 -13.95
N TYR A 77 11.24 23.82 -12.92
CA TYR A 77 12.37 24.12 -12.05
C TYR A 77 12.79 22.84 -11.30
N VAL A 78 14.09 22.54 -11.27
CA VAL A 78 14.65 21.37 -10.61
C VAL A 78 15.42 21.82 -9.37
N TRP A 79 15.19 21.16 -8.23
CA TRP A 79 15.92 21.43 -6.99
C TRP A 79 16.01 20.17 -6.14
N ARG A 80 16.91 20.18 -5.16
CA ARG A 80 17.07 19.07 -4.22
C ARG A 80 16.05 19.22 -3.09
N ALA A 81 15.12 18.27 -3.02
CA ALA A 81 14.07 18.19 -2.00
C ALA A 81 13.67 16.74 -1.67
N GLY A 82 14.45 15.76 -2.14
CA GLY A 82 14.32 14.36 -1.81
C GLY A 82 14.51 14.14 -0.31
N ALA A 83 13.59 13.40 0.31
CA ALA A 83 13.77 12.85 1.66
C ALA A 83 14.84 11.74 1.62
N GLN A 84 16.10 12.10 1.32
CA GLN A 84 17.22 11.18 1.52
C GLN A 84 17.66 11.25 2.97
N GLY A 85 17.71 10.07 3.58
CA GLY A 85 18.43 9.81 4.81
C GLY A 85 19.81 10.45 4.76
N GLN A 86 20.09 11.18 5.83
CA GLN A 86 21.35 11.81 6.14
C GLN A 86 22.39 10.71 6.41
N GLU A 87 23.19 10.34 5.41
CA GLU A 87 24.31 9.42 5.60
C GLU A 87 25.66 10.15 5.46
N ASP A 88 25.80 11.06 4.49
CA ASP A 88 27.07 11.73 4.23
C ASP A 88 26.89 13.25 4.17
N GLY A 89 27.36 13.94 5.20
CA GLY A 89 27.17 15.37 5.45
C GLY A 89 27.76 16.31 4.40
N ILE A 90 27.06 16.48 3.27
CA ILE A 90 27.22 17.61 2.37
C ILE A 90 25.83 18.16 2.02
N SER A 91 25.48 19.27 2.68
CA SER A 91 24.23 20.01 2.54
C SER A 91 24.11 20.72 1.19
N PRO A 92 22.92 20.72 0.58
CA PRO A 92 22.25 22.00 0.37
C PRO A 92 20.89 21.97 1.07
N GLN A 93 20.66 22.91 1.99
CA GLN A 93 19.47 23.04 2.82
C GLN A 93 18.22 23.27 1.94
N PRO A 94 17.25 22.35 1.86
CA PRO A 94 15.87 22.78 1.80
C PRO A 94 15.55 23.23 3.23
N THR A 95 15.25 24.51 3.42
CA THR A 95 14.67 24.97 4.71
C THR A 95 13.57 23.98 5.09
N GLU A 96 13.66 23.37 6.26
CA GLU A 96 12.70 22.37 6.79
C GLU A 96 11.23 22.82 6.65
N ALA A 97 11.00 24.13 6.47
CA ALA A 97 9.72 24.76 6.15
C ALA A 97 9.09 24.39 4.79
N ALA A 98 9.85 23.87 3.81
CA ALA A 98 9.35 23.58 2.47
C ALA A 98 8.89 22.13 2.26
N ILE A 99 9.22 21.23 3.19
CA ILE A 99 8.82 19.82 3.19
C ILE A 99 7.75 19.63 4.26
N GLY A 100 6.53 19.35 3.83
CA GLY A 100 5.42 18.98 4.70
C GLY A 100 5.66 17.64 5.39
N PRO A 101 4.79 17.27 6.35
CA PRO A 101 4.89 15.99 7.04
C PRO A 101 4.79 14.82 6.06
N VAL A 102 5.43 13.70 6.41
CA VAL A 102 5.26 12.44 5.68
C VAL A 102 3.86 11.92 5.96
N HIS A 103 3.09 11.72 4.88
CA HIS A 103 1.79 11.08 4.91
C HIS A 103 1.94 9.59 4.59
N GLY A 104 1.28 8.76 5.38
CA GLY A 104 1.08 7.36 5.02
C GLY A 104 0.31 7.28 3.70
N GLY A 105 0.57 6.23 2.91
CA GLY A 105 -0.15 6.07 1.66
C GLY A 105 -1.63 5.73 1.84
N ASP A 106 -2.37 5.91 0.75
CA ASP A 106 -3.82 5.84 0.74
C ASP A 106 -4.33 4.44 1.12
N LEU A 107 -5.48 4.42 1.80
CA LEU A 107 -6.21 3.20 2.14
C LEU A 107 -7.28 2.95 1.11
N ILE A 108 -7.22 1.78 0.48
CA ILE A 108 -8.23 1.33 -0.47
C ILE A 108 -9.00 0.16 0.12
N VAL A 109 -10.29 0.11 -0.20
CA VAL A 109 -11.18 -0.98 0.15
C VAL A 109 -11.44 -1.77 -1.13
N VAL A 110 -11.16 -3.07 -1.10
CA VAL A 110 -11.28 -3.95 -2.27
C VAL A 110 -12.40 -4.96 -2.01
N ASP A 111 -13.32 -5.02 -2.96
CA ASP A 111 -14.29 -6.11 -3.07
C ASP A 111 -13.69 -7.21 -3.95
N GLU A 112 -13.34 -8.34 -3.32
CA GLU A 112 -12.78 -9.50 -4.03
C GLU A 112 -13.86 -10.28 -4.81
N SER A 113 -15.14 -10.11 -4.45
CA SER A 113 -16.27 -10.85 -5.04
C SER A 113 -16.88 -10.16 -6.27
N ALA A 114 -16.57 -8.88 -6.49
CA ALA A 114 -17.16 -8.05 -7.53
C ALA A 114 -17.07 -8.63 -8.96
N TYR A 115 -16.08 -9.50 -9.21
CA TYR A 115 -15.84 -10.10 -10.53
C TYR A 115 -16.01 -11.62 -10.58
N GLU A 116 -16.73 -12.23 -9.63
CA GLU A 116 -17.06 -13.66 -9.69
C GLU A 116 -18.08 -13.96 -10.80
N GLU A 117 -19.04 -13.06 -11.02
CA GLU A 117 -20.16 -13.27 -11.96
C GLU A 117 -20.13 -12.30 -13.16
N ALA A 118 -19.60 -11.09 -12.97
CA ALA A 118 -19.52 -10.07 -14.01
C ALA A 118 -18.06 -9.77 -14.36
N GLY A 119 -17.78 -9.46 -15.63
CA GLY A 119 -16.47 -8.99 -16.05
C GLY A 119 -16.24 -7.50 -15.74
N PRO A 120 -14.98 -7.03 -15.71
CA PRO A 120 -14.65 -5.63 -15.49
C PRO A 120 -15.32 -4.72 -16.51
N GLN A 121 -15.92 -3.65 -16.01
CA GLN A 121 -16.57 -2.62 -16.81
C GLN A 121 -15.61 -1.47 -17.10
N ARG A 122 -16.00 -0.64 -18.07
CA ARG A 122 -15.26 0.58 -18.35
C ARG A 122 -15.28 1.47 -17.10
N TRP A 123 -14.10 1.95 -16.73
CA TRP A 123 -13.84 2.83 -15.58
C TRP A 123 -13.72 2.14 -14.22
N ASP A 124 -13.72 0.81 -14.19
CA ASP A 124 -13.40 0.07 -12.98
C ASP A 124 -11.92 0.23 -12.60
N VAL A 125 -11.67 0.41 -11.29
CA VAL A 125 -10.33 0.38 -10.72
C VAL A 125 -10.08 -1.03 -10.19
N VAL A 126 -9.30 -1.81 -10.91
CA VAL A 126 -8.99 -3.21 -10.57
C VAL A 126 -7.63 -3.33 -9.90
N VAL A 127 -7.54 -4.19 -8.90
CA VAL A 127 -6.29 -4.53 -8.21
C VAL A 127 -5.98 -5.99 -8.50
N PHE A 128 -4.76 -6.27 -8.94
CA PHE A 128 -4.30 -7.63 -9.19
C PHE A 128 -3.54 -8.16 -7.97
N ALA A 129 -3.88 -9.37 -7.54
CA ALA A 129 -3.01 -10.13 -6.66
C ALA A 129 -1.75 -10.50 -7.45
N SER A 130 -0.59 -10.02 -7.00
CA SER A 130 0.69 -10.49 -7.50
C SER A 130 1.19 -11.59 -6.58
N GLU A 131 1.21 -12.82 -7.09
CA GLU A 131 1.89 -13.92 -6.43
C GLU A 131 3.38 -13.78 -6.77
N SER A 132 4.13 -13.21 -5.83
CA SER A 132 5.58 -13.07 -5.96
C SER A 132 6.24 -14.22 -5.22
N LEU A 133 7.17 -14.92 -5.87
CA LEU A 133 8.11 -15.76 -5.12
C LEU A 133 8.99 -14.81 -4.32
N LEU A 134 8.89 -14.85 -3.00
CA LEU A 134 9.73 -14.03 -2.14
C LEU A 134 10.96 -14.81 -1.73
N ARG A 135 12.10 -14.13 -1.68
CA ARG A 135 13.32 -14.61 -1.04
C ARG A 135 13.69 -13.69 0.12
N CYS A 136 14.00 -14.27 1.27
CA CYS A 136 14.58 -13.54 2.39
C CYS A 136 16.09 -13.38 2.18
N ARG A 137 16.58 -12.14 2.17
CA ARG A 137 18.04 -11.88 2.05
C ARG A 137 18.82 -12.31 3.29
N THR A 138 18.20 -12.30 4.46
CA THR A 138 18.87 -12.64 5.73
C THR A 138 19.13 -14.14 5.87
N CYS A 139 18.17 -15.00 5.54
CA CYS A 139 18.25 -16.44 5.79
C CYS A 139 18.11 -17.32 4.54
N GLY A 140 17.86 -16.72 3.38
CA GLY A 140 17.71 -17.45 2.11
C GLY A 140 16.39 -18.19 1.94
N TRP A 141 15.45 -18.08 2.88
CA TRP A 141 14.12 -18.67 2.75
C TRP A 141 13.44 -18.21 1.47
N GLN A 142 12.80 -19.14 0.76
CA GLN A 142 12.00 -18.86 -0.43
C GLN A 142 10.59 -19.38 -0.23
N GLY A 143 9.60 -18.60 -0.63
CA GLY A 143 8.22 -19.02 -0.61
C GLY A 143 7.28 -18.04 -1.27
N GLU A 144 6.13 -18.53 -1.67
CA GLU A 144 5.08 -17.72 -2.26
C GLU A 144 4.44 -16.86 -1.19
N ALA A 145 4.23 -15.60 -1.52
CA ALA A 145 3.41 -14.75 -0.69
C ALA A 145 2.39 -13.98 -1.52
N ARG A 146 1.13 -14.05 -1.08
CA ARG A 146 0.10 -13.11 -1.52
C ARG A 146 0.33 -11.80 -0.79
N ASN A 147 0.95 -10.84 -1.49
CA ASN A 147 1.18 -9.46 -1.09
C ASN A 147 2.42 -9.25 -0.21
N THR A 148 3.43 -8.59 -0.76
CA THR A 148 4.75 -8.31 -0.16
C THR A 148 4.72 -7.29 0.98
N GLY A 149 3.58 -6.65 1.25
CA GLY A 149 3.47 -5.47 2.10
C GLY A 149 3.97 -5.66 3.53
N ASP A 150 3.49 -6.67 4.26
CA ASP A 150 3.65 -6.80 5.72
C ASP A 150 4.19 -8.17 6.16
N LEU A 151 5.00 -8.83 5.33
CA LEU A 151 5.51 -10.16 5.66
C LEU A 151 6.83 -10.06 6.42
N ALA A 152 6.81 -10.44 7.70
CA ALA A 152 8.01 -10.93 8.35
C ALA A 152 8.33 -12.32 7.78
N CYS A 153 9.61 -12.57 7.48
CA CYS A 153 10.06 -13.88 7.03
C CYS A 153 9.63 -14.96 8.05
N PRO A 154 8.88 -15.99 7.65
CA PRO A 154 8.41 -17.02 8.58
C PRO A 154 9.55 -17.85 9.18
N ASN A 155 10.73 -17.84 8.55
CA ASN A 155 11.89 -18.58 9.04
C ASN A 155 12.73 -17.79 10.06
N CYS A 156 12.99 -16.50 9.84
CA CYS A 156 13.90 -15.70 10.68
C CYS A 156 13.28 -14.44 11.29
N GLY A 157 12.04 -14.09 10.95
CA GLY A 157 11.37 -12.86 11.40
C GLY A 157 11.87 -11.57 10.76
N GLY A 158 12.86 -11.62 9.86
CA GLY A 158 13.39 -10.45 9.16
C GLY A 158 12.41 -9.86 8.14
N GLN A 159 12.49 -8.56 7.88
CA GLN A 159 11.62 -7.84 6.93
C GLN A 159 12.24 -7.68 5.53
N ASP A 160 13.48 -8.15 5.34
CA ASP A 160 14.23 -8.06 4.09
C ASP A 160 13.82 -9.13 3.08
N LEU A 161 12.57 -9.08 2.62
CA LEU A 161 12.04 -9.93 1.56
C LEU A 161 12.16 -9.23 0.20
N GLU A 162 12.70 -9.94 -0.79
CA GLU A 162 12.79 -9.48 -2.19
C GLU A 162 11.96 -10.40 -3.09
N ALA A 163 11.32 -9.85 -4.12
CA ALA A 163 10.70 -10.66 -5.14
C ALA A 163 11.79 -11.30 -6.03
N VAL A 164 11.74 -12.62 -6.16
CA VAL A 164 12.54 -13.39 -7.10
C VAL A 164 11.84 -13.28 -8.46
N ALA A 165 12.53 -12.65 -9.42
CA ALA A 165 12.10 -12.57 -10.81
C ALA A 165 12.31 -13.91 -11.54
#